data_AF-A0A6G0XCL1-F1
#
_entry.id   AF-A0A6G0XCL1-F1
#
_cell.length_a   1.000
_cell.length_b   1.000
_cell.length_c   1.000
_cell.angle_alpha   90.00
_cell.angle_beta   90.00
_cell.angle_gamma   90.00
#
_symmetry.space_group_name_H-M   'P 1'
#
loop_
_entity.id
_entity.type
_entity.pdbx_description
1 polymer ?
#
loop_
_entity_poly.entity_id
_entity_poly.type
_entity_poly.pdbx_seq_one_letter_code
_entity_poly.pdbx_strand_id
1 'polypeptide(L)'
;MTNCYTYIPPPGDGYTRVAHENAIVWLFGHWEFALVAMAINLKDPFRQAAWPNNNYFVGYVAAMILLLLGLTLSHQPTLLEWFELAPIPTTFRLQILGIVLLNVVCTIAWEYIVTRHLDKASAMYAMAEIRIT
;
A
#
# COMPACT_ATOMS: atom_id res chain seq x y z
N MET A 1 -33.58 22.23 -20.08
CA MET A 1 -32.71 21.98 -18.91
C MET A 1 -33.45 21.01 -18.02
N THR A 2 -33.34 19.73 -18.31
CA THR A 2 -34.25 18.72 -17.77
C THR A 2 -33.42 17.47 -17.55
N ASN A 3 -33.01 17.28 -16.30
CA ASN A 3 -32.66 16.03 -15.61
C ASN A 3 -31.77 16.40 -14.41
N CYS A 4 -32.35 17.06 -13.42
CA CYS A 4 -31.75 17.09 -12.09
C CYS A 4 -32.03 15.72 -11.45
N TYR A 5 -30.98 14.94 -11.18
CA TYR A 5 -31.11 13.73 -10.39
C TYR A 5 -31.40 14.13 -8.95
N THR A 6 -32.56 13.75 -8.44
CA THR A 6 -32.89 13.92 -7.02
C THR A 6 -32.09 12.90 -6.22
N TYR A 7 -31.08 13.37 -5.50
CA TYR A 7 -30.28 12.55 -4.61
C TYR A 7 -31.12 12.12 -3.39
N ILE A 8 -31.29 10.82 -3.19
CA ILE A 8 -31.99 10.26 -2.03
C ILE A 8 -30.97 9.51 -1.16
N PRO A 9 -30.72 9.97 0.08
CA PRO A 9 -29.89 9.25 1.03
C PRO A 9 -30.50 7.88 1.40
N PRO A 10 -29.74 6.76 1.36
CA PRO A 10 -30.16 5.53 2.00
C PRO A 10 -30.24 5.78 3.51
N PRO A 11 -31.17 5.11 4.19
CA PRO A 11 -31.38 5.31 5.61
C PRO A 11 -30.14 4.91 6.43
N GLY A 12 -29.76 5.74 7.43
CA GLY A 12 -28.68 5.44 8.38
C GLY A 12 -27.29 5.95 7.96
N ASP A 13 -26.24 5.22 8.35
CA ASP A 13 -24.82 5.48 8.04
C ASP A 13 -24.37 4.86 6.70
N GLY A 14 -25.33 4.49 5.85
CA GLY A 14 -25.12 3.65 4.67
C GLY A 14 -24.13 4.19 3.64
N TYR A 15 -23.87 5.50 3.63
CA TYR A 15 -22.85 6.12 2.76
C TYR A 15 -21.42 6.02 3.27
N THR A 16 -21.23 5.88 4.58
CA THR A 16 -19.90 5.75 5.20
C THR A 16 -19.55 4.30 5.50
N ARG A 17 -20.56 3.43 5.67
CA ARG A 17 -20.32 2.02 6.02
C ARG A 17 -20.12 1.11 4.82
N VAL A 18 -21.05 1.09 3.86
CA VAL A 18 -21.08 0.05 2.81
C VAL A 18 -21.05 0.66 1.42
N ALA A 19 -19.99 1.39 1.12
CA ALA A 19 -19.74 2.01 -0.18
C ALA A 19 -18.57 1.33 -0.90
N HIS A 20 -18.66 1.20 -2.22
CA HIS A 20 -17.57 0.63 -3.03
C HIS A 20 -16.31 1.49 -2.95
N GLU A 21 -16.48 2.81 -2.94
CA GLU A 21 -15.41 3.80 -2.81
C GLU A 21 -14.66 3.61 -1.49
N ASN A 22 -15.39 3.39 -0.39
CA ASN A 22 -14.80 3.13 0.91
C ASN A 22 -14.00 1.82 0.91
N ALA A 23 -14.56 0.75 0.35
CA ALA A 23 -13.88 -0.54 0.24
C ALA A 23 -12.60 -0.46 -0.60
N ILE A 24 -12.64 0.30 -1.71
CA ILE A 24 -11.49 0.51 -2.60
C ILE A 24 -10.39 1.29 -1.87
N VAL A 25 -10.73 2.41 -1.22
CA VAL A 25 -9.76 3.23 -0.48
C VAL A 25 -9.18 2.45 0.70
N TRP A 26 -10.00 1.68 1.41
CA TRP A 26 -9.54 0.83 2.50
C TRP A 26 -8.52 -0.21 2.01
N LEU A 27 -8.85 -0.95 0.94
CA LEU A 27 -7.95 -1.97 0.38
C LEU A 27 -6.67 -1.35 -0.14
N PHE A 28 -6.78 -0.27 -0.92
CA PHE A 28 -5.63 0.44 -1.46
C PHE A 28 -4.72 0.98 -0.35
N GLY A 29 -5.28 1.61 0.68
CA GLY A 29 -4.50 2.11 1.83
C GLY A 29 -3.75 1.00 2.57
N HIS A 30 -4.35 -0.17 2.76
CA HIS A 30 -3.67 -1.30 3.38
C HIS A 30 -2.58 -1.90 2.49
N TRP A 31 -2.78 -1.89 1.17
CA TRP A 31 -1.72 -2.21 0.22
C TRP A 31 -0.53 -1.25 0.34
N GLU A 32 -0.78 0.05 0.45
CA GLU A 32 0.28 1.04 0.63
C GLU A 32 1.03 0.86 1.95
N PHE A 33 0.35 0.49 3.05
CA PHE A 33 1.04 0.15 4.30
C PHE A 33 1.96 -1.07 4.16
N ALA A 34 1.51 -2.11 3.46
CA ALA A 34 2.35 -3.27 3.18
C ALA A 34 3.55 -2.88 2.31
N LEU A 35 3.34 -2.04 1.29
CA LEU A 35 4.40 -1.55 0.40
C LEU A 35 5.44 -0.73 1.13
N VAL A 36 5.02 0.21 1.97
CA VAL A 36 5.93 1.01 2.79
C VAL A 36 6.73 0.10 3.73
N ALA A 37 6.06 -0.83 4.43
CA ALA A 37 6.75 -1.79 5.28
C ALA A 37 7.80 -2.60 4.51
N MET A 38 7.52 -2.97 3.26
CA MET A 38 8.50 -3.65 2.42
C MET A 38 9.68 -2.76 2.03
N ALA A 39 9.39 -1.56 1.56
CA ALA A 39 10.34 -0.59 1.04
C ALA A 39 11.36 -0.17 2.11
N ILE A 40 10.88 0.28 3.27
CA ILE A 40 11.74 0.79 4.34
C ILE A 40 12.65 -0.27 4.96
N ASN A 41 12.33 -1.55 4.74
CA ASN A 41 13.09 -2.67 5.29
C ASN A 41 14.05 -3.33 4.27
N LEU A 42 14.06 -2.87 3.01
CA LEU A 42 14.89 -3.45 1.94
C LEU A 42 16.39 -3.33 2.21
N LYS A 43 16.93 -2.12 2.37
CA LYS A 43 18.30 -1.84 2.85
C LYS A 43 18.56 -0.33 2.87
N ASP A 44 18.97 0.20 4.01
CA ASP A 44 19.34 1.61 4.19
C ASP A 44 20.71 1.67 4.92
N PRO A 45 21.66 2.56 4.58
CA PRO A 45 22.94 2.68 5.30
C PRO A 45 22.77 2.98 6.80
N PHE A 46 21.66 3.61 7.17
CA PHE A 46 21.31 4.05 8.52
C PHE A 46 20.43 3.05 9.27
N ARG A 47 19.98 1.94 8.64
CA ARG A 47 19.08 0.95 9.25
C ARG A 47 19.43 -0.50 8.85
N GLN A 48 19.33 -1.43 9.80
CA GLN A 48 19.52 -2.85 9.47
C GLN A 48 18.35 -3.38 8.63
N ALA A 49 18.66 -4.12 7.55
CA ALA A 49 17.65 -4.78 6.74
C ALA A 49 16.95 -5.88 7.56
N ALA A 50 15.62 -5.85 7.59
CA ALA A 50 14.83 -6.85 8.33
C ALA A 50 14.71 -8.18 7.58
N TRP A 51 14.81 -8.17 6.25
CA TRP A 51 14.55 -9.34 5.40
C TRP A 51 15.41 -10.57 5.70
N PRO A 52 16.74 -10.47 5.87
CA PRO A 52 17.57 -11.66 6.04
C PRO A 52 17.54 -12.23 7.46
N ASN A 53 17.22 -11.39 8.45
CA ASN A 53 17.47 -11.70 9.87
C ASN A 53 16.20 -11.78 10.71
N ASN A 54 15.02 -11.43 10.17
CA ASN A 54 13.77 -11.41 10.93
C ASN A 54 12.66 -12.22 10.22
N ASN A 55 12.70 -13.54 10.39
CA ASN A 55 11.73 -14.45 9.79
C ASN A 55 10.28 -14.17 10.21
N TYR A 56 10.06 -13.67 11.43
CA TYR A 56 8.71 -13.32 11.90
C TYR A 56 8.15 -12.12 11.13
N PHE A 57 8.98 -11.10 10.90
CA PHE A 57 8.58 -9.96 10.08
C PHE A 57 8.27 -10.39 8.64
N VAL A 58 9.13 -11.21 8.02
CA VAL A 58 8.89 -11.73 6.66
C VAL A 58 7.60 -12.52 6.60
N GLY A 59 7.37 -13.41 7.56
CA GLY A 59 6.14 -14.19 7.67
C GLY A 59 4.90 -13.32 7.84
N TYR A 60 4.98 -12.26 8.66
CA TYR A 60 3.90 -11.30 8.84
C TYR A 60 3.58 -10.55 7.54
N VAL A 61 4.59 -10.01 6.85
CA VAL A 61 4.38 -9.29 5.59
C VAL A 61 3.79 -10.22 4.53
N ALA A 62 4.29 -11.45 4.41
CA ALA A 62 3.74 -12.45 3.49
C ALA A 62 2.27 -12.78 3.82
N ALA A 63 1.94 -12.96 5.10
CA ALA A 63 0.57 -13.19 5.53
C ALA A 63 -0.36 -12.01 5.21
N MET A 64 0.11 -10.76 5.40
CA MET A 64 -0.65 -9.56 5.05
C MET A 64 -0.87 -9.46 3.54
N ILE A 65 0.14 -9.75 2.72
CA ILE A 65 0.00 -9.77 1.25
C ILE A 65 -1.04 -10.82 0.83
N LEU A 66 -0.98 -12.03 1.38
CA LEU A 66 -1.96 -13.09 1.07
C LEU A 66 -3.37 -12.71 1.52
N LEU A 67 -3.52 -12.10 2.69
CA LEU A 67 -4.80 -11.59 3.17
C LEU A 67 -5.35 -10.51 2.24
N LEU A 68 -4.54 -9.52 1.86
CA LEU A 68 -4.95 -8.42 0.99
C LEU A 68 -5.26 -8.90 -0.43
N LEU A 69 -4.50 -9.86 -0.97
CA LEU A 69 -4.84 -10.54 -2.23
C LEU A 69 -6.19 -11.24 -2.11
N GLY A 70 -6.38 -11.99 -1.04
CA GLY A 70 -7.63 -12.70 -0.74
C GLY A 70 -8.81 -11.73 -0.69
N LEU A 71 -8.72 -10.66 0.08
CA LEU A 71 -9.78 -9.65 0.20
C LEU A 71 -10.04 -8.93 -1.13
N THR A 72 -9.00 -8.57 -1.88
CA THR A 72 -9.15 -7.88 -3.17
C THR A 72 -9.81 -8.77 -4.23
N LEU A 73 -9.53 -10.07 -4.21
CA LEU A 73 -10.04 -11.03 -5.21
C LEU A 73 -11.30 -11.77 -4.76
N SER A 74 -11.67 -11.75 -3.48
CA SER A 74 -12.78 -12.52 -2.92
C SER A 74 -14.15 -12.09 -3.46
N HIS A 75 -15.02 -13.07 -3.68
CA HIS A 75 -16.47 -12.87 -3.85
C HIS A 75 -17.27 -13.40 -2.64
N GLN A 76 -16.58 -13.92 -1.63
CA GLN A 76 -17.21 -14.55 -0.49
C GLN A 76 -17.80 -13.48 0.45
N PRO A 77 -19.13 -13.41 0.59
CA PRO A 77 -19.78 -12.33 1.34
C PRO A 77 -19.39 -12.36 2.83
N THR A 78 -19.29 -13.55 3.42
CA THR A 78 -18.89 -13.71 4.82
C THR A 78 -17.51 -13.11 5.09
N LEU A 79 -16.52 -13.34 4.21
CA LEU A 79 -15.20 -12.77 4.41
C LEU A 79 -15.22 -11.25 4.32
N LEU A 80 -15.96 -10.68 3.37
CA LEU A 80 -16.03 -9.23 3.18
C LEU A 80 -16.78 -8.54 4.33
N GLU A 81 -17.84 -9.15 4.85
CA GLU A 81 -18.64 -8.63 5.96
C GLU A 81 -17.82 -8.49 7.25
N TRP A 82 -16.90 -9.42 7.53
CA TRP A 82 -16.01 -9.32 8.69
C TRP A 82 -15.11 -8.08 8.68
N PHE A 83 -14.84 -7.54 7.49
CA PHE A 83 -14.04 -6.33 7.30
C PHE A 83 -14.91 -5.11 6.92
N GLU A 84 -16.23 -5.24 7.01
CA GLU A 84 -17.21 -4.24 6.57
C GLU A 84 -16.96 -3.76 5.10
N LEU A 85 -16.48 -4.66 4.23
CA LEU A 85 -16.15 -4.34 2.84
C LEU A 85 -17.33 -4.59 1.90
N ALA A 86 -17.64 -3.60 1.07
CA ALA A 86 -18.55 -3.77 -0.06
C ALA A 86 -17.89 -4.61 -1.18
N PRO A 87 -18.65 -5.50 -1.86
CA PRO A 87 -18.10 -6.34 -2.93
C PRO A 87 -17.71 -5.50 -4.14
N ILE A 88 -16.42 -5.47 -4.48
CA ILE A 88 -15.91 -4.66 -5.59
C ILE A 88 -16.30 -5.28 -6.95
N PRO A 89 -16.68 -4.50 -7.97
CA PRO A 89 -16.90 -5.00 -9.32
C PRO A 89 -15.69 -5.77 -9.87
N THR A 90 -15.92 -6.92 -10.50
CA THR A 90 -14.84 -7.85 -10.89
C THR A 90 -13.75 -7.20 -11.75
N THR A 91 -14.15 -6.32 -12.68
CA THR A 91 -13.22 -5.56 -13.54
C THR A 91 -12.30 -4.64 -12.74
N PHE A 92 -12.81 -4.04 -11.67
CA PHE A 92 -12.08 -3.04 -10.89
C PHE A 92 -11.02 -3.65 -9.98
N ARG A 93 -11.18 -4.92 -9.59
CA ARG A 93 -10.21 -5.65 -8.74
C ARG A 93 -8.84 -5.75 -9.39
N LEU A 94 -8.82 -6.09 -10.69
CA LEU A 94 -7.57 -6.15 -11.46
C LEU A 94 -6.95 -4.78 -11.66
N GLN A 95 -7.76 -3.71 -11.73
CA GLN A 95 -7.27 -2.35 -11.79
C GLN A 95 -6.57 -1.95 -10.49
N ILE A 96 -7.15 -2.27 -9.32
CA ILE A 96 -6.49 -2.06 -8.02
C ILE A 96 -5.16 -2.80 -7.98
N LEU A 97 -5.15 -4.10 -8.31
CA LEU A 97 -3.91 -4.89 -8.31
C LEU A 97 -2.88 -4.36 -9.32
N GLY A 98 -3.32 -3.84 -10.47
CA GLY A 98 -2.46 -3.19 -11.44
C GLY A 98 -1.80 -1.92 -10.89
N ILE A 99 -2.57 -1.07 -10.21
CA ILE A 99 -2.05 0.15 -9.56
C ILE A 99 -1.08 -0.23 -8.43
N VAL A 100 -1.45 -1.20 -7.58
CA VAL A 100 -0.57 -1.71 -6.51
C VAL A 100 0.73 -2.25 -7.09
N LEU A 101 0.67 -3.05 -8.15
CA LEU A 101 1.87 -3.56 -8.82
C LEU A 101 2.75 -2.44 -9.38
N LEU A 102 2.14 -1.42 -9.99
CA LEU A 102 2.87 -0.25 -10.45
C LEU A 102 3.56 0.46 -9.27
N ASN A 103 2.86 0.65 -8.15
CA ASN A 103 3.43 1.23 -6.93
C ASN A 103 4.56 0.38 -6.35
N VAL A 104 4.47 -0.96 -6.35
CA VAL A 104 5.58 -1.86 -5.99
C VAL A 104 6.81 -1.54 -6.83
N VAL A 105 6.66 -1.52 -8.15
CA VAL A 105 7.77 -1.30 -9.08
C VAL A 105 8.37 0.09 -8.88
N CYS A 106 7.55 1.13 -8.79
CA CYS A 106 8.00 2.50 -8.55
C CYS A 106 8.73 2.64 -7.21
N THR A 107 8.20 2.03 -6.15
CA THR A 107 8.77 2.12 -4.80
C THR A 107 10.10 1.38 -4.70
N ILE A 108 10.18 0.17 -5.28
CA ILE A 108 11.45 -0.57 -5.34
C ILE A 108 12.46 0.19 -6.21
N ALA A 109 12.04 0.71 -7.38
CA ALA A 109 12.93 1.49 -8.24
C ALA A 109 13.47 2.75 -7.52
N TRP A 110 12.61 3.45 -6.77
CA TRP A 110 13.01 4.58 -5.93
C TRP A 110 14.06 4.17 -4.90
N GLU A 111 13.80 3.10 -4.14
CA GLU A 111 14.67 2.61 -3.09
C GLU A 111 15.99 2.03 -3.60
N TYR A 112 16.04 1.51 -4.83
CA TYR A 112 17.29 1.01 -5.41
C TYR A 112 18.11 2.08 -6.11
N ILE A 113 17.46 3.07 -6.71
CA ILE A 113 18.10 4.07 -7.55
C ILE A 113 18.32 5.35 -6.76
N VAL A 114 17.25 5.99 -6.30
CA VAL A 114 17.30 7.38 -5.82
C VAL A 114 18.00 7.47 -4.47
N THR A 115 17.62 6.64 -3.50
CA THR A 115 18.23 6.68 -2.15
C THR A 115 19.73 6.44 -2.22
N ARG A 116 20.20 5.50 -3.05
CA ARG A 116 21.64 5.25 -3.25
C ARG A 116 22.41 6.44 -3.80
N HIS A 117 21.78 7.27 -4.63
CA HIS A 117 22.44 8.48 -5.15
C HIS A 117 22.49 9.56 -4.08
N LEU A 118 21.41 9.71 -3.30
CA LEU A 118 21.33 10.65 -2.18
C LEU A 118 22.31 10.30 -1.05
N ASP A 119 22.48 9.02 -0.73
CA ASP A 119 23.41 8.56 0.30
C ASP A 119 24.86 8.88 -0.04
N LYS A 120 25.26 8.65 -1.30
CA LYS A 120 26.60 8.99 -1.80
C LYS A 120 26.86 10.49 -1.74
N ALA A 121 25.88 11.30 -2.13
CA ALA A 121 25.99 12.76 -2.06
C ALA A 121 26.16 13.21 -0.60
N SER A 122 25.31 12.70 0.30
CA SER A 122 25.35 13.00 1.74
C SER A 122 26.69 12.63 2.38
N ALA A 123 27.22 11.44 2.06
CA ALA A 123 28.52 11.00 2.57
C ALA A 123 29.68 11.88 2.09
N MET A 124 29.63 12.33 0.83
CA MET A 124 30.63 13.25 0.27
C MET A 124 30.61 14.62 0.96
N TYR A 125 29.43 15.18 1.24
CA TYR A 125 29.31 16.44 2.00
C TYR A 125 29.85 16.30 3.43
N ALA A 126 29.49 15.22 4.14
CA ALA A 126 30.00 14.98 5.50
C ALA A 126 31.54 14.84 5.54
N MET A 127 32.14 14.18 4.54
CA MET A 127 33.60 14.08 4.43
C MET A 127 34.27 15.40 4.09
N ALA A 128 33.62 16.28 3.32
CA ALA A 128 34.12 17.60 3.00
C ALA A 128 34.17 18.50 4.25
N GLU A 129 33.16 18.45 5.13
CA GLU A 129 33.15 19.22 6.38
C GLU A 129 34.26 18.81 7.35
N ILE A 130 34.49 17.50 7.53
CA ILE A 130 35.55 16.97 8.41
C ILE A 130 36.95 17.40 7.96
N ARG A 131 37.14 17.68 6.65
CA ARG A 131 38.44 18.07 6.09
C ARG A 131 38.79 19.54 6.30
N ILE A 132 37.83 20.37 6.72
CA ILE A 132 37.98 21.82 6.88
C ILE A 132 38.17 22.20 8.36
N THR A 133 37.92 21.27 9.30
CA THR A 133 38.22 21.38 10.73
C THR A 133 39.56 20.75 11.08
#